data_AF-A0A6M3LCV3-F1
#
_entry.id   AF-A0A6M3LCV3-F1
#
_cell.length_a   1.000
_cell.length_b   1.000
_cell.length_c   1.000
_cell.angle_alpha   90.00
_cell.angle_beta   90.00
_cell.angle_gamma   90.00
#
_symmetry.space_group_name_H-M   'P 1'
#
loop_
_entity.id
_entity.type
_entity.pdbx_description
1 polymer ?
#
loop_
_entity_poly.entity_id
_entity_poly.type
_entity_poly.pdbx_seq_one_letter_code
_entity_poly.pdbx_strand_id
1 'polypeptide(L)'
;MKKQKILIIGDDEEKKIIRALLSTWDEIGGDTLRCLEDCGEKPVMPRDHVAEVVCDAGRLEMFGGKEDKEAIKKFRKIKYGSTQWKKIINKAFPYKRYGW
;
A
#
# COMPACT_ATOMS: atom_id res chain seq x y z
N MET A 1 -23.24 10.66 21.26
CA MET A 1 -22.25 9.85 20.52
C MET A 1 -22.38 10.15 19.02
N LYS A 2 -21.38 10.78 18.39
CA LYS A 2 -21.40 10.99 16.92
C LYS A 2 -21.14 9.64 16.24
N LYS A 3 -22.11 9.12 15.49
CA LYS A 3 -21.91 7.94 14.63
C LYS A 3 -20.78 8.25 13.64
N GLN A 4 -19.66 7.55 13.73
CA GLN A 4 -18.58 7.66 12.76
C GLN A 4 -19.12 7.14 11.43
N LYS A 5 -19.32 8.01 10.44
CA LYS A 5 -19.74 7.60 9.09
C LYS A 5 -18.70 6.62 8.57
N ILE A 6 -19.12 5.40 8.25
CA ILE A 6 -18.28 4.40 7.59
C ILE A 6 -17.93 4.94 6.21
N LEU A 7 -16.64 5.10 5.94
CA LEU A 7 -16.15 5.55 4.64
C LEU A 7 -16.17 4.36 3.67
N ILE A 8 -17.08 4.37 2.71
CA ILE A 8 -17.17 3.33 1.68
C ILE A 8 -16.31 3.77 0.49
N ILE A 9 -15.43 2.88 0.02
CA ILE A 9 -14.64 3.06 -1.21
C ILE A 9 -15.41 2.38 -2.34
N GLY A 10 -15.73 3.13 -3.40
CA GLY A 10 -16.37 2.57 -4.59
C GLY A 10 -15.40 1.76 -5.45
N ASP A 11 -15.90 0.93 -6.36
CA ASP A 11 -15.07 0.01 -7.15
C ASP A 11 -14.00 0.73 -7.99
N ASP A 12 -14.34 1.86 -8.61
CA ASP A 12 -13.38 2.64 -9.38
C ASP A 12 -12.33 3.33 -8.51
N GLU A 13 -12.68 3.72 -7.29
CA GLU A 13 -11.72 4.25 -6.33
C GLU A 13 -10.80 3.15 -5.81
N GLU A 14 -11.33 1.94 -5.61
CA GLU A 14 -10.55 0.77 -5.21
C GLU A 14 -9.47 0.47 -6.26
N LYS A 15 -9.82 0.49 -7.55
CA LYS A 15 -8.86 0.29 -8.65
C LYS A 15 -7.75 1.36 -8.65
N LYS A 16 -8.10 2.62 -8.42
CA LYS A 16 -7.14 3.73 -8.32
C LYS A 16 -6.20 3.56 -7.13
N ILE A 17 -6.73 3.15 -5.98
CA ILE A 17 -5.92 2.87 -4.79
C ILE A 17 -4.97 1.69 -5.06
N ILE A 18 -5.47 0.61 -5.66
CA ILE A 18 -4.64 -0.56 -6.01
C ILE A 18 -3.51 -0.15 -6.96
N ARG A 19 -3.81 0.63 -8.01
CA ARG A 19 -2.80 1.15 -8.93
C ARG A 19 -1.76 2.00 -8.21
N ALA A 20 -2.18 2.88 -7.31
CA ALA A 20 -1.27 3.71 -6.52
C ALA A 20 -0.33 2.87 -5.62
N LEU A 21 -0.87 1.86 -4.93
CA LEU A 21 -0.11 0.95 -4.09
C LEU A 21 0.94 0.18 -4.89
N LEU A 22 0.54 -0.37 -6.05
CA LEU A 22 1.42 -1.09 -6.95
C LEU A 22 2.52 -0.18 -7.52
N SER A 23 2.15 1.00 -8.04
CA SER A 23 3.12 1.96 -8.59
C SER A 23 4.16 2.38 -7.56
N THR A 24 3.73 2.55 -6.30
CA THR A 24 4.65 2.86 -5.20
C THR A 24 5.62 1.71 -4.94
N TRP A 25 5.14 0.47 -4.96
CA TRP A 25 6.00 -0.70 -4.77
C TRP A 25 6.94 -0.93 -5.96
N ASP A 26 6.49 -0.70 -7.19
CA ASP A 26 7.32 -0.82 -8.39
C ASP A 26 8.49 0.19 -8.33
N GLU A 27 8.25 1.38 -7.78
CA GLU A 27 9.28 2.41 -7.62
C GLU A 27 10.29 2.07 -6.51
N ILE A 28 9.83 1.67 -5.32
CA ILE A 28 10.72 1.54 -4.14
C ILE A 28 11.12 0.10 -3.82
N GLY A 29 10.43 -0.89 -4.38
CA GLY A 29 10.51 -2.29 -3.94
C GLY A 29 11.86 -2.92 -4.25
N GLY A 30 12.41 -2.66 -5.44
CA GLY A 30 13.74 -3.14 -5.83
C GLY A 30 14.83 -2.65 -4.88
N ASP A 31 14.88 -1.34 -4.64
CA ASP A 31 15.84 -0.71 -3.75
C ASP A 31 15.65 -1.17 -2.30
N THR A 32 14.40 -1.30 -1.85
CA THR A 32 14.09 -1.81 -0.49
C THR A 32 14.65 -3.22 -0.29
N LEU A 33 14.48 -4.10 -1.27
CA LEU A 33 14.98 -5.48 -1.20
C LEU A 33 16.50 -5.54 -1.34
N ARG A 34 17.10 -4.69 -2.19
CA ARG A 34 18.56 -4.57 -2.30
C ARG A 34 19.18 -4.12 -0.99
N CYS A 35 18.59 -3.13 -0.31
CA CYS A 35 19.06 -2.67 0.99
C CYS A 35 19.05 -3.79 2.04
N LEU A 36 18.06 -4.69 2.02
CA LEU A 36 18.08 -5.87 2.92
C LEU A 36 19.28 -6.76 2.64
N GLU A 37 19.54 -7.06 1.36
CA GLU A 37 20.69 -7.87 0.94
C GLU A 37 22.03 -7.22 1.33
N ASP A 38 22.16 -5.90 1.12
CA ASP A 38 23.36 -5.13 1.48
C ASP A 38 23.60 -5.10 3.01
N CYS A 39 22.53 -5.21 3.80
CA CYS A 39 22.60 -5.38 5.26
C CYS A 39 22.86 -6.83 5.71
N GLY A 40 23.04 -7.78 4.79
CA GLY A 40 23.24 -9.19 5.09
C GLY A 40 21.97 -9.97 5.43
N GLU A 41 20.79 -9.36 5.21
CA GLU A 41 19.49 -10.00 5.37
C GLU A 41 19.03 -10.66 4.05
N LYS A 42 18.06 -11.58 4.13
CA LYS A 42 17.46 -12.13 2.90
C LYS A 42 16.64 -11.04 2.20
N PRO A 43 16.76 -10.86 0.87
CA PRO A 43 15.98 -9.88 0.11
C PRO A 43 14.55 -10.37 -0.13
N VAL A 44 13.83 -10.65 0.95
CA VAL A 44 12.47 -11.16 0.95
C VAL A 44 11.67 -10.47 2.04
N MET A 45 10.51 -9.92 1.67
CA MET A 45 9.64 -9.17 2.57
C MET A 45 8.24 -9.80 2.64
N PRO A 46 7.69 -10.07 3.84
CA PRO A 46 6.29 -10.46 3.99
C PRO A 46 5.33 -9.38 3.46
N ARG A 47 4.16 -9.79 2.96
CA ARG A 47 3.15 -8.85 2.44
C ARG A 47 2.81 -7.71 3.41
N ASP A 48 2.66 -8.00 4.68
CA ASP A 48 2.25 -7.00 5.66
C ASP A 48 3.35 -5.93 5.84
N HIS A 49 4.62 -6.30 5.70
CA HIS A 49 5.74 -5.36 5.70
C HIS A 49 5.81 -4.58 4.38
N VAL A 50 5.54 -5.20 3.24
CA VAL A 50 5.41 -4.48 1.95
C VAL A 50 4.33 -3.40 2.06
N ALA A 51 3.17 -3.76 2.60
CA ALA A 51 2.06 -2.84 2.79
C ALA A 51 2.41 -1.68 3.74
N GLU A 52 3.15 -1.97 4.81
CA GLU A 52 3.68 -0.95 5.73
C GLU A 52 4.63 -0.01 5.00
N VAL A 53 5.67 -0.53 4.35
CA VAL A 53 6.69 0.24 3.61
C VAL A 53 6.05 1.15 2.55
N VAL A 54 5.11 0.63 1.77
CA VAL A 54 4.39 1.39 0.73
C VAL A 54 3.50 2.48 1.34
N CYS A 55 2.84 2.20 2.45
CA CYS A 55 1.96 3.16 3.12
C CYS A 55 2.74 4.15 3.99
N ASP A 56 4.00 3.93 4.30
CA ASP A 56 4.77 4.76 5.23
C ASP A 56 5.35 6.03 4.57
N ALA A 57 5.75 6.99 5.40
CA ALA A 57 6.56 8.17 5.05
C ALA A 57 6.06 9.00 3.84
N GLY A 58 4.75 8.98 3.57
CA GLY A 58 4.16 9.70 2.43
C GLY A 58 4.54 9.13 1.05
N ARG A 59 5.11 7.93 0.98
CA ARG A 59 5.54 7.29 -0.28
C ARG A 59 4.38 7.11 -1.24
N LEU A 60 3.21 6.73 -0.73
CA LEU A 60 2.00 6.57 -1.54
C LEU A 60 1.59 7.88 -2.22
N GLU A 61 1.72 9.02 -1.55
CA GLU A 61 1.45 10.35 -2.12
C GLU A 61 2.52 10.80 -3.12
N MET A 62 3.75 10.33 -2.94
CA MET A 62 4.91 10.66 -3.78
C MET A 62 4.92 9.85 -5.08
N PHE A 63 4.68 8.54 -4.99
CA PHE A 63 4.88 7.58 -6.07
C PHE A 63 3.58 6.94 -6.58
N GLY A 64 2.46 7.07 -5.86
CA GLY A 64 1.19 6.43 -6.22
C GLY A 64 0.43 7.06 -7.39
N GLY A 65 1.06 7.88 -8.23
CA GLY A 65 0.44 8.51 -9.39
C GLY A 65 -0.31 9.81 -9.05
N LYS A 66 -0.15 10.84 -9.90
CA LYS A 66 -0.77 12.16 -9.66
C LYS A 66 -2.28 12.14 -9.87
N GLU A 67 -2.75 11.26 -10.74
CA GLU A 67 -4.15 11.06 -11.11
C GLU A 67 -4.99 10.40 -9.99
N ASP A 68 -4.33 9.71 -9.05
CA ASP A 68 -4.99 8.94 -8.00
C ASP A 68 -5.01 9.62 -6.63
N LYS A 69 -4.52 10.87 -6.55
CA LYS A 69 -4.40 11.64 -5.30
C LYS A 69 -5.67 11.68 -4.45
N GLU A 70 -6.84 11.86 -5.06
CA GLU A 70 -8.11 11.90 -4.31
C GLU A 70 -8.50 10.52 -3.77
N ALA A 71 -8.20 9.45 -4.50
CA ALA A 71 -8.42 8.08 -4.05
C ALA A 71 -7.46 7.73 -2.90
N ILE A 72 -6.19 8.13 -3.01
CA ILE A 72 -5.18 8.00 -1.95
C ILE A 72 -5.62 8.75 -0.67
N LYS A 73 -6.08 10.00 -0.79
CA LYS A 73 -6.61 10.77 0.36
C LYS A 73 -7.78 10.08 1.05
N LYS A 74 -8.67 9.42 0.28
CA LYS A 74 -9.76 8.63 0.85
C LYS A 74 -9.23 7.38 1.54
N PHE A 75 -8.31 6.67 0.92
CA PHE A 75 -7.66 5.50 1.50
C PHE A 75 -6.96 5.82 2.83
N ARG A 76 -6.28 6.96 2.94
CA ARG A 76 -5.64 7.44 4.19
C ARG A 76 -6.61 7.66 5.34
N LYS A 77 -7.90 7.88 5.06
CA LYS A 77 -8.94 8.01 6.09
C LYS A 77 -9.47 6.67 6.58
N ILE A 78 -9.15 5.57 5.88
CA ILE A 78 -9.48 4.22 6.32
C ILE A 78 -8.52 3.86 7.46
N LYS A 79 -9.07 3.34 8.56
CA LYS A 79 -8.26 2.89 9.70
C LYS A 79 -7.28 1.79 9.25
N TYR A 80 -6.00 2.01 9.52
CA TYR A 80 -4.93 1.03 9.28
C TYR A 80 -5.29 -0.33 9.92
N GLY A 81 -5.07 -1.42 9.18
CA GLY A 81 -5.38 -2.77 9.63
C GLY A 81 -6.87 -3.13 9.73
N SER A 82 -7.79 -2.21 9.41
CA SER A 82 -9.23 -2.52 9.34
C SER A 82 -9.54 -3.54 8.23
N THR A 83 -10.72 -4.17 8.30
CA THR A 83 -11.16 -5.17 7.30
C THR A 83 -11.13 -4.61 5.88
N GLN A 84 -11.58 -3.37 5.68
CA GLN A 84 -11.56 -2.72 4.37
C GLN A 84 -10.15 -2.41 3.90
N TRP A 85 -9.28 -1.94 4.79
CA TRP A 85 -7.86 -1.71 4.49
C TRP A 85 -7.18 -3.02 4.05
N LYS A 86 -7.36 -4.09 4.84
CA LYS A 86 -6.81 -5.42 4.53
C LYS A 86 -7.35 -5.99 3.23
N LYS A 87 -8.64 -5.77 2.91
CA LYS A 87 -9.23 -6.20 1.64
C LYS A 87 -8.52 -5.56 0.44
N ILE A 88 -8.27 -4.25 0.50
CA ILE A 88 -7.58 -3.52 -0.57
C ILE A 88 -6.11 -3.97 -0.68
N ILE A 89 -5.41 -4.05 0.45
CA ILE A 89 -4.00 -4.48 0.50
C ILE A 89 -3.83 -5.91 -0.02
N ASN A 90 -4.71 -6.84 0.34
CA ASN A 90 -4.64 -8.22 -0.14
C ASN A 90 -4.93 -8.32 -1.65
N LYS A 91 -5.71 -7.39 -2.22
CA LYS A 91 -5.93 -7.31 -3.66
C LYS A 91 -4.72 -6.73 -4.39
N ALA A 92 -4.13 -5.66 -3.86
CA ALA A 92 -2.93 -5.05 -4.43
C ALA A 92 -1.72 -5.99 -4.34
N PHE A 93 -1.55 -6.65 -3.19
CA PHE A 93 -0.43 -7.51 -2.89
C PHE A 93 -0.92 -8.95 -2.64
N PRO A 94 -1.17 -9.77 -3.68
CA PRO A 94 -1.77 -11.10 -3.51
C PRO A 94 -0.81 -12.15 -2.92
N TYR A 95 0.51 -12.00 -3.13
CA TYR A 95 1.50 -12.97 -2.66
C TYR A 95 1.77 -12.85 -1.15
N LYS A 96 2.18 -13.96 -0.53
CA LYS A 96 2.56 -13.98 0.91
C LYS A 96 3.85 -13.20 1.19
N ARG A 97 4.76 -13.15 0.20
CA ARG A 97 6.08 -12.52 0.28
C ARG A 97 6.53 -12.03 -1.09
N TYR A 98 7.42 -11.04 -1.10
CA TYR A 98 7.98 -10.39 -2.29
C TYR A 98 9.50 -10.36 -2.19
N GLY A 99 10.20 -10.58 -3.30
CA GLY A 99 11.66 -10.66 -3.34
C GLY A 99 12.18 -11.93 -4.02
N TRP A 100 13.47 -12.21 -3.86
CA TRP A 100 14.18 -13.34 -4.49
C TRP A 100 14.91 -14.22 -3.48
#